data_AF-A0A7V9IHM4-F1
#
_entry.id   AF-A0A7V9IHM4-F1
#
_cell.length_a   1.000
_cell.length_b   1.000
_cell.length_c   1.000
_cell.angle_alpha   90.00
_cell.angle_beta   90.00
_cell.angle_gamma   90.00
#
_symmetry.space_group_name_H-M   'P 1'
#
loop_
_entity.id
_entity.type
_entity.pdbx_description
1 polymer ?
#
loop_
_entity_poly.entity_id
_entity_poly.type
_entity_poly.pdbx_seq_one_letter_code
_entity_poly.pdbx_strand_id
1 'polypeptide(L)' 'MSTNARSALSVGQRVDRLDWPVVTSGLEQLGCSLTDAVLSPSECRSVAGLYDEDDRFRSTIDMARHRFGEGQYRYFDRP' A
#
# COMPACT_ATOMS: atom_id res chain seq x y z
N MET A 1 4.22 -6.53 -25.68
CA MET A 1 3.48 -6.07 -24.50
C MET A 1 3.16 -7.29 -23.65
N SER A 2 4.05 -7.65 -22.73
CA SER A 2 3.87 -8.85 -21.91
C SER A 2 2.86 -8.57 -20.81
N THR A 3 1.66 -9.11 -20.97
CA THR A 3 0.66 -9.22 -19.91
C THR A 3 1.31 -9.92 -18.72
N ASN A 4 1.50 -9.18 -17.63
CA ASN A 4 2.12 -9.70 -16.41
C ASN A 4 1.14 -10.70 -15.77
N ALA A 5 1.49 -11.98 -15.66
CA ALA A 5 0.61 -13.04 -15.16
C ALA A 5 -0.01 -12.76 -13.77
N ARG A 6 0.57 -11.83 -12.99
CA ARG A 6 0.06 -11.34 -11.70
C ARG A 6 -1.22 -10.50 -11.78
N SER A 7 -1.53 -9.89 -12.93
CA SER A 7 -2.74 -9.08 -13.11
C SER A 7 -4.03 -9.90 -13.25
N ALA A 8 -3.92 -11.22 -13.41
CA ALA A 8 -5.09 -12.11 -13.52
C ALA A 8 -5.78 -12.37 -12.17
N LEU A 9 -5.08 -12.14 -11.06
CA LEU A 9 -5.59 -12.34 -9.71
C LEU A 9 -5.92 -10.99 -9.07
N SER A 10 -7.01 -10.96 -8.30
CA SER A 10 -7.29 -9.79 -7.46
C SER A 10 -6.15 -9.55 -6.46
N VAL A 11 -6.02 -8.32 -5.95
CA VAL A 11 -5.03 -8.03 -4.90
C VAL A 11 -5.26 -8.91 -3.68
N GLY A 12 -6.52 -9.10 -3.25
CA GLY A 12 -6.87 -10.00 -2.15
C GLY A 12 -6.39 -11.43 -2.39
N GLN A 13 -6.64 -11.99 -3.57
CA GLN A 13 -6.18 -13.35 -3.94
C GLN A 13 -4.65 -13.50 -4.02
N ARG A 14 -3.90 -12.40 -4.16
CA ARG A 14 -2.44 -12.42 -4.08
C ARG A 14 -1.96 -12.35 -2.64
N VAL A 15 -2.63 -11.57 -1.80
CA VAL A 15 -2.39 -11.54 -0.34
C VAL A 15 -2.66 -12.90 0.29
N ASP A 16 -3.77 -13.56 -0.10
CA ASP A 16 -4.12 -14.90 0.40
C ASP A 16 -3.08 -15.99 0.05
N ARG A 17 -2.27 -15.74 -0.99
CA ARG A 17 -1.24 -16.68 -1.48
C ARG A 17 0.15 -16.43 -0.88
N LEU A 18 0.33 -15.40 -0.07
CA LEU A 18 1.60 -15.18 0.61
C LEU A 18 1.94 -16.37 1.52
N ASP A 19 3.24 -16.63 1.71
CA ASP A 19 3.72 -17.57 2.71
C ASP A 19 3.57 -16.95 4.11
N TRP A 20 2.34 -16.98 4.62
CA TRP A 20 1.99 -16.43 5.92
C TRP A 20 2.83 -17.00 7.06
N PRO A 21 3.13 -18.32 7.13
CA PRO A 21 4.07 -18.84 8.12
C PRO A 21 5.42 -18.10 8.14
N VAL A 22 6.02 -17.84 6.97
CA VAL A 22 7.28 -17.09 6.88
C VAL A 22 7.11 -15.63 7.27
N VAL A 23 6.05 -14.96 6.80
CA VAL A 23 5.77 -13.56 7.13
C VAL A 23 5.61 -13.40 8.65
N THR A 24 4.78 -14.24 9.27
CA THR A 24 4.51 -14.21 10.71
C THR A 24 5.76 -14.51 11.52
N SER A 25 6.53 -15.54 11.16
CA SER A 25 7.79 -15.86 11.85
C SER A 25 8.79 -14.71 11.80
N GLY A 26 8.88 -13.98 10.68
CA GLY A 26 9.73 -12.78 10.58
C GLY A 26 9.27 -11.67 11.51
N LEU A 27 7.96 -11.40 11.55
CA LEU A 27 7.37 -10.40 12.45
C LEU A 27 7.64 -10.74 13.92
N GLU A 28 7.51 -12.01 14.31
CA GLU A 28 7.75 -12.44 15.69
C GLU A 28 9.22 -12.30 16.12
N GLN A 29 10.15 -12.65 15.23
CA GLN A 29 11.58 -12.69 15.57
C GLN A 29 12.27 -11.34 15.42
N LEU A 30 11.88 -10.57 14.40
CA LEU A 30 12.58 -9.36 13.98
C LEU A 30 11.73 -8.09 14.15
N GLY A 31 10.44 -8.22 14.42
CA GLY A 31 9.49 -7.10 14.44
C GLY A 31 9.08 -6.60 13.04
N CYS A 32 9.60 -7.22 11.98
CA CYS A 32 9.28 -6.90 10.59
C CYS A 32 9.42 -8.14 9.70
N SER A 33 8.74 -8.16 8.55
CA SER A 33 8.95 -9.20 7.54
C SER A 33 8.67 -8.66 6.13
N LEU A 34 9.37 -9.22 5.15
CA LEU A 34 9.10 -8.94 3.75
C LEU A 34 8.01 -9.90 3.25
N THR A 35 7.08 -9.35 2.50
CA THR A 35 6.15 -10.15 1.69
C THR A 35 6.73 -10.32 0.29
N ASP A 36 6.30 -11.36 -0.41
CA ASP A 36 6.43 -11.39 -1.87
C ASP A 36 5.66 -10.21 -2.50
N ALA A 37 6.07 -9.80 -3.68
CA ALA A 37 5.51 -8.63 -4.35
C ALA A 37 4.00 -8.80 -4.65
N VAL A 38 3.15 -8.22 -3.79
CA VAL A 38 1.69 -8.22 -3.91
C VAL A 38 1.23 -7.39 -5.10
N LEU A 39 1.75 -6.18 -5.26
CA LEU A 39 1.43 -5.27 -6.36
C LEU A 39 2.48 -5.34 -7.47
N SER A 40 2.03 -5.25 -8.71
CA SER A 40 2.91 -5.01 -9.86
C SER A 40 3.37 -3.54 -9.90
N PRO A 41 4.46 -3.23 -10.62
CA PRO A 41 4.92 -1.85 -10.74
C PRO A 41 3.87 -0.88 -11.29
N SER A 42 2.99 -1.32 -12.18
CA SER A 42 1.88 -0.51 -12.70
C SER A 42 0.82 -0.24 -11.64
N GLU A 43 0.45 -1.25 -10.85
CA GLU A 43 -0.52 -1.08 -9.76
C GLU A 43 0.03 -0.17 -8.66
N CYS A 44 1.33 -0.26 -8.34
CA CYS A 44 1.97 0.67 -7.42
C CYS A 44 1.86 2.12 -7.91
N ARG A 45 2.11 2.36 -9.22
CA ARG A 45 1.95 3.69 -9.81
C ARG A 45 0.50 4.17 -9.75
N SER A 46 -0.46 3.30 -10.02
CA SER A 46 -1.88 3.62 -9.91
C SER A 46 -2.27 4.00 -8.48
N VAL A 47 -1.81 3.26 -7.47
CA VAL A 47 -2.07 3.58 -6.04
C VAL A 47 -1.40 4.88 -5.64
N ALA A 48 -0.14 5.11 -6.04
CA ALA A 48 0.57 6.35 -5.75
C ALA A 48 -0.14 7.57 -6.39
N GLY A 49 -0.64 7.42 -7.62
CA GLY A 49 -1.36 8.47 -8.34
C GLY A 49 -2.68 8.89 -7.67
N LEU A 50 -3.27 8.04 -6.82
CA LEU A 50 -4.45 8.41 -6.04
C LEU A 50 -4.19 9.61 -5.14
N TYR A 51 -2.94 9.82 -4.72
CA TYR A 51 -2.57 10.92 -3.84
C TYR A 51 -2.86 12.30 -4.45
N ASP A 52 -2.82 12.42 -5.77
CA ASP A 52 -3.08 13.67 -6.50
C ASP A 52 -4.58 13.89 -6.78
N GLU A 53 -5.44 12.90 -6.50
CA GLU A 53 -6.88 12.99 -6.71
C GLU A 53 -7.57 13.58 -5.46
N ASP A 54 -7.63 14.90 -5.37
CA ASP A 54 -8.10 15.60 -4.16
C ASP A 54 -9.49 15.17 -3.66
N ASP A 55 -10.42 14.92 -4.58
CA ASP A 55 -11.80 14.51 -4.29
C ASP A 55 -11.92 13.13 -3.62
N ARG A 56 -10.83 12.33 -3.60
CA ARG A 56 -10.82 11.05 -2.89
C ARG A 56 -10.65 11.19 -1.39
N PHE A 57 -10.21 12.35 -0.92
CA PHE A 57 -9.84 12.56 0.47
C PHE A 57 -10.81 13.51 1.17
N ARG A 58 -11.36 13.04 2.29
CA ARG A 58 -12.24 13.86 3.13
C ARG A 58 -11.46 14.97 3.86
N SER A 59 -10.20 14.72 4.19
CA SER A 59 -9.40 15.64 4.98
C SER A 59 -7.90 15.44 4.77
N THR A 60 -7.16 16.55 4.76
CA THR A 60 -5.69 16.58 4.72
C THR A 60 -5.16 17.29 5.96
N ILE A 61 -4.22 16.65 6.66
CA ILE A 61 -3.52 17.20 7.81
C ILE A 61 -2.17 17.69 7.34
N ASP A 62 -1.92 18.99 7.45
CA ASP A 62 -0.58 19.56 7.35
C ASP A 62 0.20 19.19 8.62
N MET A 63 1.19 18.32 8.48
CA MET A 63 1.94 17.78 9.62
C MET A 63 2.80 18.87 10.29
N ALA A 64 3.29 19.85 9.54
CA ALA A 64 4.15 20.92 10.04
C ALA A 64 3.36 21.84 10.97
N ARG A 65 2.09 22.10 10.64
CA ARG A 65 1.17 22.86 11.49
C ARG A 65 1.02 22.27 12.90
N HIS A 66 1.18 20.94 13.04
CA HIS A 66 1.07 20.23 14.30
C HIS A 66 2.42 19.86 14.93
N ARG A 67 3.55 20.33 14.36
CA ARG A 67 4.91 20.00 14.80
C ARG A 67 5.23 18.49 14.73
N PHE A 68 4.61 17.79 13.79
CA PHE A 68 4.85 16.36 13.54
C PHE A 68 5.91 16.09 12.47
N GLY A 69 6.56 17.14 11.96
CA GLY A 69 7.49 17.06 10.84
C GLY A 69 6.89 17.65 9.57
N GLU A 70 7.57 17.43 8.45
CA GLU A 70 7.15 17.93 7.14
C GLU A 70 6.21 16.97 6.42
N GLY A 71 5.36 17.53 5.56
CA GLY A 71 4.48 16.77 4.69
C GLY A 71 3.02 16.83 5.11
N GLN A 72 2.25 15.94 4.49
CA GLN A 72 0.80 15.89 4.59
C GLN A 72 0.35 14.47 4.88
N TYR A 73 -0.65 14.35 5.73
CA TYR A 73 -1.33 13.09 5.99
C TYR A 73 -2.78 13.20 5.52
N ARG A 74 -3.20 12.39 4.55
CA ARG A 74 -4.53 12.46 3.94
C ARG A 74 -5.39 11.27 4.34
N TYR A 75 -6.66 11.52 4.66
CA TYR A 75 -7.65 10.50 4.97
C TYR A 75 -8.63 10.34 3.81
N PHE A 76 -8.74 9.12 3.25
CA PHE A 76 -9.73 8.80 2.22
C PHE A 76 -11.16 9.07 2.72
N ASP A 77 -12.02 9.54 1.83
CA ASP A 77 -13.44 9.74 2.12
C ASP A 77 -14.20 8.40 2.19
N ARG A 78 -14.04 7.57 1.16
CA ARG A 78 -14.57 6.21 1.10
C ARG A 78 -13.47 5.27 0.57
N PRO A 79 -12.80 4.51 1.46
CA PRO A 79 -11.76 3.57 1.08
C PRO A 79 -12.31 2.34 0.35
#